data_AF-A0A8C1F6G8-F1
#
_entry.id   AF-A0A8C1F6G8-F1
#
_cell.length_a   1.000
_cell.length_b   1.000
_cell.length_c   1.000
_cell.angle_alpha   90.00
_cell.angle_beta   90.00
_cell.angle_gamma   90.00
#
_symmetry.space_group_name_H-M   'P 1'
#
loop_
_entity.id
_entity.type
_entity.pdbx_description
1 polymer ?
#
loop_
_entity_poly.entity_id
_entity_poly.type
_entity_poly.pdbx_seq_one_letter_code
_entity_poly.pdbx_strand_id
1 'polypeptide(L)'
;RHLSVCVSQLDVQELKQQLEKSQSLFPENPCVWVKDLAGYLNHKLPAPDTEPTLSSYAHDYPYCLAGKELRAVIKALLARCSDALPEFFDHCVFTMLREQDLQAGECLHGYRMCIQALVQVKPQIVSLKLPDHLELLRSHQNRPVKCLTIMWALGQAGFYDLSQGLRVWLGIMLPVLGMKALSAYAITYLERLLTLHANLTKGFGVMGPKEFFPLLDFAYMPKNALSQSLQEQLCQLYPRLKVLAFGAKPESTLHTYFPSFLSRATPNCPDAMKKELLRSLTECLTVDGQSLSVWRQLYTKHLSQSRSSLQQKMQGRGYPWWRVLMMSLVFVAGFIAHDVRSQGSFADSTTALYLERSGVTAVSQQAWSKVSHCGQQGVSWLLENTPYYYSRALEAAGPLLEDTRGRITQKSSELLLWLQENLPLLIEWVRR
;
A
#
# COMPACT_ATOMS: atom_id res chain seq x y z
N ARG A 1 17.53 37.99 0.27
CA ARG A 1 16.88 38.27 -1.03
C ARG A 1 16.23 36.98 -1.50
N HIS A 2 15.00 37.00 -2.02
CA HIS A 2 14.37 35.80 -2.57
C HIS A 2 15.04 35.41 -3.90
N LEU A 3 15.21 34.11 -4.14
CA LEU A 3 15.87 33.59 -5.35
C LEU A 3 15.20 34.09 -6.64
N SER A 4 13.88 34.23 -6.65
CA SER A 4 13.12 34.77 -7.79
C SER A 4 13.59 36.15 -8.24
N VAL A 5 14.01 37.01 -7.30
CA VAL A 5 14.54 38.34 -7.59
C VAL A 5 15.95 38.25 -8.18
N CYS A 6 16.79 37.36 -7.65
CA CYS A 6 18.14 37.14 -8.19
C CYS A 6 18.08 36.61 -9.63
N VAL A 7 17.16 35.67 -9.91
CA VAL A 7 16.97 35.12 -11.26
C VAL A 7 16.42 36.17 -12.23
N SER A 8 15.52 37.05 -11.80
CA SER A 8 14.97 38.10 -12.67
C SER A 8 15.96 39.22 -12.99
N GLN A 9 16.96 39.44 -12.12
CA GLN A 9 18.03 40.42 -12.31
C GLN A 9 19.26 39.85 -13.04
N LEU A 10 19.23 38.57 -13.41
CA LEU A 10 20.35 37.93 -14.09
C LEU A 10 20.54 38.52 -15.49
N ASP A 11 21.71 39.07 -15.76
CA ASP A 11 22.08 39.50 -17.11
C ASP A 11 22.45 38.28 -17.97
N VAL A 12 21.53 37.91 -18.86
CA VAL A 12 21.69 36.78 -19.78
C VAL A 12 22.65 37.13 -20.92
N GLN A 13 22.83 38.41 -21.26
CA GLN A 13 23.79 38.83 -22.28
C GLN A 13 25.22 38.75 -21.73
N GLU A 14 25.43 39.17 -20.48
CA GLU A 14 26.70 38.96 -19.77
C GLU A 14 27.05 37.46 -19.73
N LEU A 15 26.07 36.58 -19.42
CA LEU A 15 26.28 35.13 -19.44
C LEU A 15 26.73 34.64 -20.82
N LYS A 16 26.08 35.08 -21.91
CA LYS A 16 26.48 34.67 -23.27
C LYS A 16 27.91 35.10 -23.59
N GLN A 17 28.28 36.34 -23.26
CA GLN A 17 29.64 36.84 -23.49
C GLN A 17 30.69 36.04 -22.71
N GLN A 18 30.40 35.67 -21.45
CA GLN A 18 31.29 34.83 -20.65
C GLN A 18 31.43 33.43 -21.24
N LEU A 19 30.34 32.83 -21.71
CA LEU A 19 30.37 31.52 -22.36
C LEU A 19 31.12 31.55 -23.71
N GLU A 20 30.93 32.59 -24.52
CA GLU A 20 31.67 32.79 -25.77
C GLU A 20 33.17 32.95 -25.51
N LYS A 21 33.54 33.69 -24.46
CA LYS A 21 34.94 33.81 -24.02
C LYS A 21 35.52 32.47 -23.56
N SER A 22 34.78 31.71 -22.77
CA SER A 22 35.20 30.36 -22.33
C SER A 22 35.38 29.42 -23.52
N GLN A 23 34.46 29.47 -24.49
CA GLN A 23 34.51 28.67 -25.72
C GLN A 23 35.67 29.05 -26.63
N SER A 24 36.03 30.33 -26.73
CA SER A 24 37.17 30.76 -27.54
C SER A 24 38.51 30.42 -26.91
N LEU A 25 38.62 30.47 -25.58
CA LEU A 25 39.83 30.09 -24.85
C LEU A 25 40.03 28.57 -24.79
N PHE A 26 38.94 27.79 -24.76
CA PHE A 26 38.97 26.34 -24.61
C PHE A 26 38.07 25.62 -25.62
N PRO A 27 38.34 25.71 -26.94
CA PRO A 27 37.44 25.22 -28.00
C PRO A 27 37.18 23.71 -28.01
N GLU A 28 38.09 22.91 -27.46
CA GLU A 28 38.00 21.44 -27.44
C GLU A 28 37.68 20.89 -26.03
N ASN A 29 37.24 21.75 -25.09
CA ASN A 29 37.01 21.33 -23.71
C ASN A 29 35.58 21.66 -23.23
N PRO A 30 34.58 20.87 -23.63
CA PRO A 30 33.18 21.09 -23.26
C PRO A 30 32.94 21.02 -21.75
N CYS A 31 33.77 20.28 -21.00
CA CYS A 31 33.74 20.23 -19.54
C CYS A 31 33.97 21.60 -18.91
N VAL A 32 34.82 22.46 -19.48
CA VAL A 32 35.09 23.80 -18.95
C VAL A 32 33.86 24.69 -19.14
N TRP A 33 33.22 24.65 -20.30
CA TRP A 33 32.09 25.54 -20.60
C TRP A 33 30.90 25.32 -19.67
N VAL A 34 30.57 24.05 -19.39
CA VAL A 34 29.47 23.70 -18.49
C VAL A 34 29.79 24.01 -17.03
N LYS A 35 31.07 23.89 -16.63
CA LYS A 35 31.53 24.29 -15.29
C LYS A 35 31.48 25.81 -15.12
N ASP A 36 31.90 26.57 -16.12
CA ASP A 36 31.81 28.03 -16.12
C ASP A 36 30.35 28.51 -16.08
N LEU A 37 29.44 27.84 -16.80
CA LEU A 37 28.00 28.07 -16.66
C LEU A 37 27.53 27.89 -15.21
N ALA A 38 27.86 26.75 -14.59
CA ALA A 38 27.44 26.46 -13.22
C ALA A 38 28.03 27.47 -12.22
N GLY A 39 29.33 27.79 -12.35
CA GLY A 39 30.01 28.76 -11.51
C GLY A 39 29.41 30.16 -11.64
N TYR A 40 29.15 30.62 -12.88
CA TYR A 40 28.51 31.91 -13.13
C TYR A 40 27.12 31.99 -12.50
N LEU A 41 26.26 30.98 -12.75
CA LEU A 41 24.92 30.95 -12.18
C LEU A 41 24.98 30.92 -10.65
N ASN A 42 25.90 30.16 -10.07
CA ASN A 42 26.01 30.07 -8.62
C ASN A 42 26.43 31.40 -7.99
N HIS A 43 27.42 32.07 -8.61
CA HIS A 43 27.92 33.36 -8.17
C HIS A 43 26.86 34.47 -8.28
N LYS A 44 26.08 34.48 -9.37
CA LYS A 44 25.05 35.51 -9.64
C LYS A 44 23.71 35.24 -8.95
N LEU A 45 23.56 34.12 -8.24
CA LEU A 45 22.35 33.76 -7.50
C LEU A 45 22.55 33.72 -5.96
N PRO A 46 22.93 34.84 -5.32
CA PRO A 46 23.11 34.90 -3.87
C PRO A 46 21.75 35.00 -3.16
N ALA A 47 21.18 33.85 -2.81
CA ALA A 47 19.97 33.75 -2.00
C ALA A 47 20.20 32.75 -0.86
N PRO A 48 19.73 33.02 0.37
CA PRO A 48 19.88 32.08 1.48
C PRO A 48 19.30 30.73 1.09
N ASP A 49 20.09 29.67 1.23
CA ASP A 49 19.64 28.32 0.90
C ASP A 49 18.53 27.95 1.90
N THR A 50 17.33 27.71 1.39
CA THR A 50 16.30 27.00 2.14
C THR A 50 16.42 25.58 1.69
N GLU A 51 16.76 24.65 2.61
CA GLU A 51 16.86 23.23 2.29
C GLU A 51 15.67 22.84 1.40
N PRO A 52 15.91 22.35 0.17
CA PRO A 52 14.83 21.92 -0.70
C PRO A 52 14.33 20.59 -0.18
N THR A 53 13.61 20.64 0.92
CA THR A 53 12.72 19.57 1.34
C THR A 53 11.68 19.43 0.25
N LEU A 54 11.47 18.21 -0.23
CA LEU A 54 10.58 17.87 -1.36
C LEU A 54 9.17 18.46 -1.24
N SER A 55 8.74 18.76 -0.01
CA SER A 55 7.44 19.32 0.36
C SER A 55 7.34 20.84 0.19
N SER A 56 8.45 21.57 0.21
CA SER A 56 8.43 23.04 0.27
C SER A 56 8.32 23.69 -1.11
N TYR A 57 8.69 22.98 -2.17
CA TYR A 57 8.76 23.53 -3.53
C TYR A 57 8.29 22.56 -4.62
N ALA A 58 7.91 23.12 -5.77
CA ALA A 58 7.62 22.38 -6.99
C ALA A 58 8.84 21.55 -7.45
N HIS A 59 8.60 20.50 -8.23
CA HIS A 59 9.64 19.50 -8.56
C HIS A 59 10.71 20.06 -9.49
N ASP A 60 10.34 21.12 -10.22
CA ASP A 60 11.17 21.85 -11.16
C ASP A 60 11.80 23.11 -10.55
N TYR A 61 11.61 23.38 -9.25
CA TYR A 61 12.31 24.46 -8.54
C TYR A 61 13.75 24.05 -8.19
N PRO A 62 14.76 24.93 -8.35
CA PRO A 62 14.68 26.34 -8.74
C PRO A 62 14.66 26.62 -10.24
N TYR A 63 14.91 25.61 -11.11
CA TYR A 63 15.03 25.83 -12.55
C TYR A 63 13.78 26.43 -13.20
N CYS A 64 12.60 26.22 -12.61
CA CYS A 64 11.34 26.82 -13.04
C CYS A 64 11.36 28.36 -13.03
N LEU A 65 12.22 28.99 -12.23
CA LEU A 65 12.41 30.43 -12.19
C LEU A 65 13.14 30.97 -13.42
N ALA A 66 13.91 30.12 -14.14
CA ALA A 66 14.64 30.56 -15.32
C ALA A 66 13.67 31.01 -16.42
N GLY A 67 13.88 32.24 -16.93
CA GLY A 67 13.16 32.75 -18.10
C GLY A 67 13.46 31.97 -19.38
N LYS A 68 12.62 32.16 -20.41
CA LYS A 68 12.74 31.44 -21.69
C LYS A 68 14.13 31.56 -22.33
N GLU A 69 14.70 32.76 -22.29
CA GLU A 69 16.02 33.03 -22.86
C GLU A 69 17.14 32.27 -22.14
N LEU A 70 17.17 32.33 -20.81
CA LEU A 70 18.15 31.59 -20.01
C LEU A 70 18.06 30.08 -20.24
N ARG A 71 16.84 29.52 -20.27
CA ARG A 71 16.64 28.09 -20.58
C ARG A 71 17.14 27.73 -21.98
N ALA A 72 16.94 28.60 -22.96
CA ALA A 72 17.42 28.38 -24.33
C ALA A 72 18.96 28.35 -24.39
N VAL A 73 19.64 29.29 -23.71
CA VAL A 73 21.11 29.33 -23.62
C VAL A 73 21.64 28.06 -22.96
N ILE A 74 21.10 27.67 -21.80
CA ILE A 74 21.51 26.46 -21.08
C ILE A 74 21.31 25.22 -21.95
N LYS A 75 20.12 25.06 -22.56
CA LYS A 75 19.81 23.90 -23.40
C LYS A 75 20.73 23.82 -24.62
N ALA A 76 21.02 24.95 -25.27
CA ALA A 76 21.91 24.99 -26.42
C ALA A 76 23.34 24.58 -26.04
N LEU A 77 23.83 25.03 -24.87
CA LEU A 77 25.14 24.63 -24.38
C LEU A 77 25.19 23.13 -24.06
N LEU A 78 24.20 22.61 -23.32
CA LEU A 78 24.16 21.20 -22.93
C LEU A 78 24.08 20.26 -24.15
N ALA A 79 23.36 20.66 -25.20
CA ALA A 79 23.28 19.89 -26.44
C ALA A 79 24.64 19.75 -27.14
N ARG A 80 25.52 20.76 -27.04
CA ARG A 80 26.87 20.75 -27.62
C ARG A 80 27.90 19.99 -26.76
N CYS A 81 27.55 19.66 -25.50
CA CYS A 81 28.47 19.09 -24.53
C CYS A 81 28.09 17.64 -24.16
N SER A 82 27.43 16.90 -25.05
CA SER A 82 26.79 15.60 -24.76
C SER A 82 27.67 14.58 -24.03
N ASP A 83 28.95 14.59 -24.36
CA ASP A 83 29.94 13.60 -23.89
C ASP A 83 30.55 14.00 -22.54
N ALA A 84 30.49 15.28 -22.19
CA ALA A 84 30.97 15.83 -20.92
C ALA A 84 29.87 15.90 -19.83
N LEU A 85 28.61 15.63 -20.18
CA LEU A 85 27.49 15.75 -19.26
C LEU A 85 27.58 14.81 -18.04
N PRO A 86 28.03 13.53 -18.15
CA PRO A 86 28.20 12.67 -16.98
C PRO A 86 29.17 13.25 -15.95
N GLU A 87 30.35 13.67 -16.40
CA GLU A 87 31.39 14.27 -15.54
C GLU A 87 30.94 15.62 -14.98
N PHE A 88 30.14 16.37 -15.74
CA PHE A 88 29.56 17.63 -15.26
C PHE A 88 28.50 17.42 -14.19
N PHE A 89 27.66 16.38 -14.30
CA PHE A 89 26.73 16.01 -13.24
C PHE A 89 27.47 15.67 -11.96
N ASP A 90 28.48 14.78 -12.05
CA ASP A 90 29.35 14.41 -10.94
C ASP A 90 30.01 15.65 -10.31
N HIS A 91 30.54 16.55 -11.14
CA HIS A 91 31.12 17.81 -10.68
C HIS A 91 30.13 18.67 -9.89
N CYS A 92 28.89 18.82 -10.38
CA CYS A 92 27.87 19.60 -9.68
C CYS A 92 27.55 18.99 -8.30
N VAL A 93 27.41 17.66 -8.23
CA VAL A 93 27.16 16.94 -6.96
C VAL A 93 28.34 17.13 -5.99
N PHE A 94 29.56 16.82 -6.43
CA PHE A 94 30.74 16.92 -5.57
C PHE A 94 31.02 18.35 -5.10
N THR A 95 30.86 19.35 -5.98
CA THR A 95 31.02 20.74 -5.59
C THR A 95 29.98 21.14 -4.56
N MET A 96 28.69 20.82 -4.75
CA MET A 96 27.67 21.11 -3.73
C MET A 96 28.00 20.47 -2.37
N LEU A 97 28.50 19.24 -2.34
CA LEU A 97 28.90 18.58 -1.10
C LEU A 97 30.12 19.22 -0.43
N ARG A 98 31.05 19.76 -1.22
CA ARG A 98 32.23 20.46 -0.72
C ARG A 98 31.85 21.83 -0.16
N GLU A 99 31.05 22.61 -0.88
CA GLU A 99 30.63 23.96 -0.45
C GLU A 99 29.80 23.90 0.85
N GLN A 100 29.09 22.80 1.11
CA GLN A 100 28.37 22.57 2.37
C GLN A 100 29.27 22.46 3.63
N ASP A 101 30.56 22.19 3.47
CA ASP A 101 31.50 22.15 4.60
C ASP A 101 32.03 23.56 4.97
N LEU A 102 31.81 24.56 4.12
CA LEU A 102 32.31 25.92 4.36
C LEU A 102 31.40 26.68 5.33
N GLN A 103 32.00 27.33 6.34
CA GLN A 103 31.27 28.03 7.42
C GLN A 103 30.33 29.15 6.93
N ALA A 104 30.58 29.72 5.75
CA ALA A 104 29.76 30.77 5.17
C ALA A 104 28.60 30.26 4.29
N GLY A 105 28.52 28.94 4.02
CA GLY A 105 27.49 28.31 3.20
C GLY A 105 27.24 29.04 1.88
N GLU A 106 28.05 28.79 0.85
CA GLU A 106 27.75 29.35 -0.46
C GLU A 106 26.37 28.88 -0.94
N CYS A 107 25.66 29.78 -1.63
CA CYS A 107 24.38 29.45 -2.25
C CYS A 107 24.62 28.32 -3.26
N LEU A 108 23.74 27.32 -3.33
CA LEU A 108 23.91 26.16 -4.24
C LEU A 108 23.01 26.22 -5.48
N HIS A 109 22.29 27.33 -5.66
CA HIS A 109 21.21 27.45 -6.64
C HIS A 109 21.67 27.25 -8.08
N GLY A 110 22.88 27.71 -8.43
CA GLY A 110 23.42 27.53 -9.78
C GLY A 110 23.62 26.06 -10.14
N TYR A 111 24.25 25.31 -9.24
CA TYR A 111 24.44 23.87 -9.40
C TYR A 111 23.11 23.10 -9.45
N ARG A 112 22.14 23.48 -8.59
CA ARG A 112 20.79 22.90 -8.60
C ARG A 112 20.07 23.12 -9.94
N MET A 113 20.13 24.33 -10.49
CA MET A 113 19.55 24.64 -11.81
C MET A 113 20.21 23.84 -12.93
N CYS A 114 21.54 23.73 -12.91
CA CYS A 114 22.30 22.94 -13.89
C CYS A 114 21.93 21.46 -13.85
N ILE A 115 21.82 20.86 -12.65
CA ILE A 115 21.37 19.48 -12.49
C ILE A 115 19.98 19.27 -13.09
N GLN A 116 19.01 20.13 -12.75
CA GLN A 116 17.65 20.03 -13.27
C GLN A 116 17.59 20.19 -14.78
N ALA A 117 18.32 21.15 -15.35
CA ALA A 117 18.40 21.34 -16.80
C ALA A 117 19.02 20.13 -17.50
N LEU A 118 20.08 19.56 -16.93
CA LEU A 118 20.77 18.38 -17.46
C LEU A 118 19.85 17.16 -17.47
N VAL A 119 19.22 16.85 -16.33
CA VAL A 119 18.35 15.65 -16.24
C VAL A 119 17.05 15.81 -17.03
N GLN A 120 16.61 17.04 -17.32
CA GLN A 120 15.50 17.28 -18.23
C GLN A 120 15.85 16.89 -19.68
N VAL A 121 17.12 17.06 -20.09
CA VAL A 121 17.58 16.70 -21.44
C VAL A 121 17.97 15.23 -21.53
N LYS A 122 18.68 14.69 -20.53
CA LYS A 122 19.23 13.32 -20.55
C LYS A 122 19.17 12.69 -19.15
N PRO A 123 17.99 12.25 -18.69
CA PRO A 123 17.80 11.73 -17.32
C PRO A 123 18.60 10.44 -17.03
N GLN A 124 19.06 9.74 -18.05
CA GLN A 124 19.79 8.47 -17.98
C GLN A 124 21.19 8.64 -17.39
N ILE A 125 21.75 9.86 -17.41
CA ILE A 125 23.07 10.17 -16.83
C ILE A 125 23.16 9.73 -15.37
N VAL A 126 22.08 9.94 -14.61
CA VAL A 126 22.00 9.60 -13.20
C VAL A 126 22.18 8.10 -12.94
N SER A 127 21.75 7.26 -13.90
CA SER A 127 21.80 5.81 -13.75
C SER A 127 23.13 5.19 -14.16
N LEU A 128 24.06 5.96 -14.75
CA LEU A 128 25.33 5.43 -15.27
C LEU A 128 26.26 4.92 -14.18
N LYS A 129 26.29 5.58 -13.01
CA LYS A 129 27.21 5.30 -11.90
C LYS A 129 26.49 5.21 -10.55
N LEU A 130 25.30 4.58 -10.51
CA LEU A 130 24.53 4.47 -9.25
C LEU A 130 25.30 3.80 -8.09
N PRO A 131 26.09 2.73 -8.30
CA PRO A 131 26.89 2.14 -7.23
C PRO A 131 27.87 3.13 -6.59
N ASP A 132 28.61 3.89 -7.40
CA ASP A 132 29.58 4.89 -6.95
C ASP A 132 28.89 5.99 -6.12
N HIS A 133 27.70 6.42 -6.57
CA HIS A 133 26.90 7.40 -5.82
C HIS A 133 26.34 6.85 -4.51
N LEU A 134 26.01 5.56 -4.45
CA LEU A 134 25.61 4.90 -3.20
C LEU A 134 26.79 4.82 -2.22
N GLU A 135 27.99 4.53 -2.71
CA GLU A 135 29.22 4.55 -1.90
C GLU A 135 29.52 5.96 -1.38
N LEU A 136 29.38 6.98 -2.24
CA LEU A 136 29.49 8.38 -1.83
C LEU A 136 28.51 8.72 -0.70
N LEU A 137 27.23 8.32 -0.85
CA LEU A 137 26.21 8.53 0.17
C LEU A 137 26.58 7.84 1.48
N ARG A 138 27.02 6.58 1.42
CA ARG A 138 27.46 5.81 2.60
C ARG A 138 28.66 6.45 3.30
N SER A 139 29.60 7.02 2.54
CA SER A 139 30.75 7.73 3.12
C SER A 139 30.34 8.98 3.93
N HIS A 140 29.15 9.53 3.64
CA HIS A 140 28.57 10.68 4.33
C HIS A 140 27.40 10.33 5.26
N GLN A 141 27.19 9.06 5.62
CA GLN A 141 26.03 8.61 6.41
C GLN A 141 25.81 9.35 7.74
N ASN A 142 26.89 9.88 8.34
CA ASN A 142 26.85 10.65 9.59
C ASN A 142 26.53 12.15 9.38
N ARG A 143 26.37 12.60 8.13
CA ARG A 143 26.03 13.98 7.75
C ARG A 143 24.74 13.99 6.92
N PRO A 144 23.56 13.96 7.56
CA PRO A 144 22.28 13.80 6.87
C PRO A 144 22.04 14.81 5.73
N VAL A 145 22.43 16.08 5.92
CA VAL A 145 22.28 17.13 4.91
C VAL A 145 23.00 16.78 3.60
N LYS A 146 24.21 16.20 3.69
CA LYS A 146 24.96 15.75 2.50
C LYS A 146 24.26 14.59 1.79
N CYS A 147 23.78 13.60 2.56
CA CYS A 147 23.01 12.49 2.01
C CYS A 147 21.74 12.98 1.31
N LEU A 148 21.03 13.93 1.90
CA LEU A 148 19.83 14.53 1.31
C LEU A 148 20.16 15.29 0.01
N THR A 149 21.31 15.98 -0.05
CA THR A 149 21.79 16.61 -1.29
C THR A 149 22.03 15.59 -2.41
N ILE A 150 22.66 14.45 -2.10
CA ILE A 150 22.89 13.36 -3.06
C ILE A 150 21.56 12.78 -3.52
N MET A 151 20.66 12.43 -2.58
CA MET A 151 19.34 11.89 -2.89
C MET A 151 18.51 12.87 -3.73
N TRP A 152 18.61 14.16 -3.45
CA TRP A 152 17.95 15.21 -4.23
C TRP A 152 18.48 15.33 -5.64
N ALA A 153 19.80 15.36 -5.82
CA ALA A 153 20.43 15.50 -7.12
C ALA A 153 20.07 14.32 -8.05
N LEU A 154 20.21 13.10 -7.54
CA LEU A 154 19.90 11.88 -8.30
C LEU A 154 18.38 11.76 -8.54
N GLY A 155 17.57 12.14 -7.55
CA GLY A 155 16.11 12.09 -7.65
C GLY A 155 15.53 12.95 -8.77
N GLN A 156 16.23 14.01 -9.22
CA GLN A 156 15.69 14.90 -10.25
C GLN A 156 15.34 14.16 -11.56
N ALA A 157 16.08 13.11 -11.92
CA ALA A 157 15.79 12.32 -13.12
C ALA A 157 14.41 11.67 -13.11
N GLY A 158 13.90 11.30 -11.92
CA GLY A 158 12.60 10.67 -11.76
C GLY A 158 11.43 11.54 -12.15
N PHE A 159 11.57 12.87 -12.09
CA PHE A 159 10.50 13.78 -12.49
C PHE A 159 10.30 13.86 -14.00
N TYR A 160 11.28 13.43 -14.80
CA TYR A 160 11.20 13.39 -16.27
C TYR A 160 11.04 11.98 -16.82
N ASP A 161 11.57 10.97 -16.12
CA ASP A 161 11.55 9.57 -16.53
C ASP A 161 11.29 8.64 -15.34
N LEU A 162 10.12 7.98 -15.33
CA LEU A 162 9.73 7.05 -14.28
C LEU A 162 10.75 5.90 -14.10
N SER A 163 11.30 5.38 -15.19
CA SER A 163 12.25 4.27 -15.17
C SER A 163 13.53 4.68 -14.47
N GLN A 164 14.05 5.88 -14.76
CA GLN A 164 15.22 6.42 -14.06
C GLN A 164 14.90 6.72 -12.59
N GLY A 165 13.73 7.31 -12.31
CA GLY A 165 13.29 7.58 -10.94
C GLY A 165 13.21 6.32 -10.06
N LEU A 166 12.70 5.22 -10.62
CA LEU A 166 12.65 3.94 -9.93
C LEU A 166 14.04 3.33 -9.73
N ARG A 167 14.94 3.41 -10.72
CA ARG A 167 16.34 2.95 -10.55
C ARG A 167 17.05 3.70 -9.43
N VAL A 168 16.90 5.03 -9.39
CA VAL A 168 17.45 5.85 -8.30
C VAL A 168 16.84 5.47 -6.97
N TRP A 169 15.51 5.31 -6.91
CA TRP A 169 14.86 4.97 -5.66
C TRP A 169 15.30 3.60 -5.12
N LEU A 170 15.32 2.57 -5.98
CA LEU A 170 15.75 1.22 -5.63
C LEU A 170 17.26 1.14 -5.32
N GLY A 171 18.10 1.88 -6.05
CA GLY A 171 19.55 1.83 -5.93
C GLY A 171 20.14 2.72 -4.85
N ILE A 172 19.48 3.83 -4.50
CA ILE A 172 20.00 4.85 -3.58
C ILE A 172 19.15 4.97 -2.32
N MET A 173 17.83 5.08 -2.47
CA MET A 173 16.94 5.44 -1.36
C MET A 173 16.49 4.21 -0.56
N LEU A 174 16.20 3.08 -1.22
CA LEU A 174 15.82 1.84 -0.56
C LEU A 174 16.93 1.30 0.37
N PRO A 175 18.23 1.27 0.00
CA PRO A 175 19.29 0.81 0.90
C PRO A 175 19.43 1.62 2.20
N VAL A 176 18.98 2.88 2.20
CA VAL A 176 19.04 3.76 3.37
C VAL A 176 17.66 4.03 3.99
N LEU A 177 16.63 3.29 3.57
CA LEU A 177 15.26 3.48 4.03
C LEU A 177 15.12 3.26 5.54
N GLY A 178 15.98 2.44 6.14
CA GLY A 178 16.03 2.23 7.58
C GLY A 178 16.73 3.34 8.39
N MET A 179 17.35 4.33 7.72
CA MET A 179 18.01 5.45 8.40
C MET A 179 16.97 6.53 8.72
N LYS A 180 16.69 6.76 10.01
CA LYS A 180 15.67 7.72 10.47
C LYS A 180 15.82 9.13 9.87
N ALA A 181 17.05 9.58 9.67
CA ALA A 181 17.33 10.92 9.12
C ALA A 181 17.02 11.05 7.62
N LEU A 182 16.88 9.92 6.90
CA LEU A 182 16.71 9.89 5.43
C LEU A 182 15.39 9.26 4.99
N SER A 183 14.77 8.44 5.83
CA SER A 183 13.57 7.66 5.51
C SER A 183 12.38 8.51 5.09
N ALA A 184 12.17 9.66 5.75
CA ALA A 184 11.09 10.58 5.40
C ALA A 184 11.24 11.13 3.97
N TYR A 185 12.47 11.49 3.58
CA TYR A 185 12.78 11.95 2.23
C TYR A 185 12.53 10.85 1.19
N ALA A 186 13.02 9.63 1.46
CA ALA A 186 12.87 8.50 0.57
C ALA A 186 11.41 8.16 0.26
N ILE A 187 10.53 8.19 1.26
CA ILE A 187 9.10 7.88 1.10
C ILE A 187 8.36 9.04 0.42
N THR A 188 8.62 10.28 0.83
CA THR A 188 8.04 11.47 0.20
C THR A 188 8.41 11.55 -1.29
N TYR A 189 9.66 11.22 -1.64
CA TYR A 189 10.09 11.15 -3.02
C TYR A 189 9.31 10.10 -3.80
N LEU A 190 9.15 8.90 -3.25
CA LEU A 190 8.43 7.81 -3.91
C LEU A 190 6.97 8.18 -4.16
N GLU A 191 6.30 8.75 -3.16
CA GLU A 191 4.93 9.24 -3.29
C GLU A 191 4.82 10.25 -4.43
N ARG A 192 5.72 11.23 -4.48
CA ARG A 192 5.75 12.25 -5.54
C ARG A 192 6.03 11.65 -6.91
N LEU A 193 6.99 10.72 -7.01
CA LEU A 193 7.34 10.03 -8.25
C LEU A 193 6.11 9.29 -8.81
N LEU A 194 5.43 8.51 -7.97
CA LEU A 194 4.25 7.77 -8.38
C LEU A 194 3.09 8.72 -8.70
N THR A 195 2.89 9.78 -7.93
CA THR A 195 1.81 10.75 -8.18
C THR A 195 1.99 11.48 -9.51
N LEU A 196 3.22 11.88 -9.83
CA LEU A 196 3.54 12.53 -11.11
C LEU A 196 3.35 11.58 -12.30
N HIS A 197 3.76 10.31 -12.15
CA HIS A 197 3.64 9.30 -13.19
C HIS A 197 2.42 8.40 -12.97
N ALA A 198 1.24 8.91 -13.32
CA ALA A 198 -0.01 8.13 -13.25
C ALA A 198 0.08 6.83 -14.08
N ASN A 199 0.69 6.90 -15.27
CA ASN A 199 0.94 5.73 -16.12
C ASN A 199 2.23 5.00 -15.72
N LEU A 200 2.06 3.86 -15.05
CA LEU A 200 3.17 3.06 -14.53
C LEU A 200 3.89 2.19 -15.57
N THR A 201 3.35 2.08 -16.79
CA THR A 201 3.89 1.17 -17.82
C THR A 201 5.36 1.43 -18.17
N LYS A 202 5.79 2.70 -18.12
CA LYS A 202 7.20 3.09 -18.35
C LYS A 202 8.17 2.60 -17.28
N GLY A 203 7.67 2.18 -16.12
CA GLY A 203 8.46 1.64 -15.02
C GLY A 203 8.50 0.11 -14.99
N PHE A 204 7.78 -0.58 -15.88
CA PHE A 204 7.74 -2.04 -15.89
C PHE A 204 9.11 -2.65 -16.22
N GLY A 205 9.44 -3.74 -15.53
CA GLY A 205 10.71 -4.44 -15.67
C GLY A 205 11.89 -3.81 -14.91
N VAL A 206 11.70 -2.66 -14.26
CA VAL A 206 12.74 -2.03 -13.42
C VAL A 206 12.83 -2.69 -12.04
N MET A 207 11.69 -3.12 -11.48
CA MET A 207 11.61 -3.72 -10.14
C MET A 207 11.41 -5.23 -10.23
N GLY A 208 12.41 -6.01 -9.81
CA GLY A 208 12.32 -7.46 -9.74
C GLY A 208 11.89 -7.97 -8.35
N PRO A 209 11.84 -9.30 -8.15
CA PRO A 209 11.56 -9.90 -6.85
C PRO A 209 12.53 -9.44 -5.76
N LYS A 210 13.83 -9.33 -6.08
CA LYS A 210 14.89 -8.98 -5.12
C LYS A 210 14.66 -7.62 -4.49
N GLU A 211 14.22 -6.64 -5.29
CA GLU A 211 13.96 -5.28 -4.85
C GLU A 211 12.57 -5.13 -4.25
N PHE A 212 11.59 -5.90 -4.74
CA PHE A 212 10.19 -5.84 -4.30
C PHE A 212 9.95 -6.38 -2.89
N PHE A 213 10.55 -7.52 -2.53
CA PHE A 213 10.27 -8.15 -1.24
C PHE A 213 10.74 -7.35 0.00
N PRO A 214 11.89 -6.66 -0.01
CA PRO A 214 12.23 -5.71 1.04
C PRO A 214 11.13 -4.66 1.26
N LEU A 215 10.42 -4.24 0.21
CA LEU A 215 9.32 -3.27 0.30
C LEU A 215 8.10 -3.83 1.01
N LEU A 216 7.75 -5.08 0.69
CA LEU A 216 6.72 -5.81 1.42
C LEU A 216 7.07 -5.90 2.91
N ASP A 217 8.32 -6.22 3.22
CA ASP A 217 8.80 -6.38 4.59
C ASP A 217 8.76 -5.01 5.33
N PHE A 218 9.23 -3.92 4.73
CA PHE A 218 9.12 -2.57 5.30
C PHE A 218 7.68 -2.06 5.44
N ALA A 219 6.79 -2.44 4.52
CA ALA A 219 5.39 -2.03 4.59
C ALA A 219 4.67 -2.74 5.72
N TYR A 220 4.81 -4.07 5.85
CA TYR A 220 3.90 -4.86 6.70
C TYR A 220 4.53 -5.50 7.94
N MET A 221 5.86 -5.61 8.04
CA MET A 221 6.48 -6.21 9.23
C MET A 221 6.57 -5.19 10.37
N PRO A 222 6.16 -5.55 11.61
CA PRO A 222 6.27 -4.68 12.77
C PRO A 222 7.72 -4.56 13.22
N LYS A 223 8.02 -3.50 14.00
CA LYS A 223 9.36 -3.24 14.58
C LYS A 223 10.48 -3.14 13.54
N ASN A 224 10.14 -2.73 12.32
CA ASN A 224 11.15 -2.36 11.34
C ASN A 224 11.74 -0.98 11.68
N ALA A 225 12.71 -0.51 10.89
CA ALA A 225 13.42 0.72 11.17
C ALA A 225 12.63 2.02 10.87
N LEU A 226 11.47 1.93 10.21
CA LEU A 226 10.59 3.06 9.91
C LEU A 226 9.75 3.46 11.14
N SER A 227 9.39 4.74 11.20
CA SER A 227 8.32 5.18 12.11
C SER A 227 6.97 4.64 11.62
N GLN A 228 6.02 4.52 12.54
CA GLN A 228 4.67 4.05 12.22
C GLN A 228 4.01 4.87 11.11
N SER A 229 4.12 6.20 11.16
CA SER A 229 3.56 7.10 10.14
C SER A 229 4.15 6.84 8.73
N LEU A 230 5.46 6.66 8.64
CA LEU A 230 6.15 6.38 7.39
C LEU A 230 5.84 4.97 6.87
N GLN A 231 5.69 3.99 7.76
CA GLN A 231 5.26 2.65 7.41
C GLN A 231 3.83 2.64 6.82
N GLU A 232 2.92 3.41 7.43
CA GLU A 232 1.55 3.58 6.92
C GLU A 232 1.52 4.25 5.54
N GLN A 233 2.35 5.27 5.32
CA GLN A 233 2.52 5.86 3.98
C GLN A 233 3.04 4.85 2.96
N LEU A 234 4.06 4.07 3.30
CA LEU A 234 4.57 3.02 2.41
C LEU A 234 3.52 1.95 2.10
N CYS A 235 2.69 1.57 3.09
CA CYS A 235 1.55 0.68 2.88
C CYS A 235 0.54 1.23 1.85
N GLN A 236 0.29 2.54 1.85
CA GLN A 236 -0.60 3.17 0.87
C GLN A 236 0.00 3.17 -0.55
N LEU A 237 1.33 3.30 -0.67
CA LEU A 237 2.04 3.24 -1.95
C LEU A 237 2.20 1.81 -2.49
N TYR A 238 2.21 0.82 -1.60
CA TYR A 238 2.49 -0.59 -1.91
C TYR A 238 1.69 -1.17 -3.10
N PRO A 239 0.37 -0.95 -3.24
CA PRO A 239 -0.38 -1.48 -4.38
C PRO A 239 0.18 -1.03 -5.75
N ARG A 240 0.68 0.21 -5.84
CA ARG A 240 1.29 0.73 -7.08
C ARG A 240 2.67 0.12 -7.32
N LEU A 241 3.44 -0.12 -6.26
CA LEU A 241 4.72 -0.83 -6.33
C LEU A 241 4.54 -2.28 -6.80
N LYS A 242 3.48 -2.95 -6.35
CA LYS A 242 3.12 -4.29 -6.79
C LYS A 242 2.79 -4.33 -8.29
N VAL A 243 2.05 -3.35 -8.81
CA VAL A 243 1.80 -3.23 -10.26
C VAL A 243 3.10 -3.04 -11.04
N LEU A 244 4.03 -2.20 -10.54
CA LEU A 244 5.34 -2.01 -11.16
C LEU A 244 6.18 -3.29 -11.18
N ALA A 245 6.17 -4.05 -10.08
CA ALA A 245 6.90 -5.30 -9.96
C ALA A 245 6.34 -6.39 -10.89
N PHE A 246 5.01 -6.54 -10.96
CA PHE A 246 4.37 -7.54 -11.80
C PHE A 246 4.54 -7.24 -13.30
N GLY A 247 4.63 -5.96 -13.63
CA GLY A 247 4.99 -5.49 -14.95
C GLY A 247 3.91 -5.72 -16.00
N ALA A 248 4.32 -5.79 -17.27
CA ALA A 248 3.40 -5.84 -18.41
C ALA A 248 2.71 -7.19 -18.61
N LYS A 249 3.31 -8.28 -18.13
CA LYS A 249 2.92 -9.67 -18.44
C LYS A 249 2.86 -10.56 -17.18
N PRO A 250 2.02 -10.22 -16.19
CA PRO A 250 1.89 -10.99 -14.95
C PRO A 250 1.63 -12.49 -15.19
N GLU A 251 0.92 -12.84 -16.27
CA GLU A 251 0.63 -14.22 -16.68
C GLU A 251 1.87 -15.08 -16.95
N SER A 252 3.04 -14.47 -17.10
CA SER A 252 4.31 -15.13 -17.41
C SER A 252 5.43 -14.84 -16.41
N THR A 253 5.18 -14.04 -15.37
CA THR A 253 6.22 -13.59 -14.43
C THR A 253 5.91 -13.91 -12.98
N LEU A 254 4.64 -14.08 -12.61
CA LEU A 254 4.24 -14.21 -11.20
C LEU A 254 4.77 -15.46 -10.51
N HIS A 255 5.02 -16.55 -11.25
CA HIS A 255 5.65 -17.75 -10.72
C HIS A 255 7.04 -17.48 -10.11
N THR A 256 7.74 -16.41 -10.54
CA THR A 256 9.04 -16.01 -9.96
C THR A 256 8.90 -15.32 -8.59
N TYR A 257 7.76 -14.70 -8.32
CA TYR A 257 7.45 -14.05 -7.04
C TYR A 257 6.85 -15.06 -6.04
N PHE A 258 6.14 -16.07 -6.54
CA PHE A 258 5.40 -17.05 -5.74
C PHE A 258 6.22 -17.68 -4.58
N PRO A 259 7.45 -18.20 -4.79
CA PRO A 259 8.22 -18.84 -3.73
C PRO A 259 8.51 -17.90 -2.55
N SER A 260 8.79 -16.63 -2.85
CA SER A 260 9.16 -15.62 -1.87
C SER A 260 7.96 -15.06 -1.10
N PHE A 261 6.77 -15.05 -1.70
CA PHE A 261 5.52 -14.83 -0.97
C PHE A 261 5.22 -16.02 -0.04
N LEU A 262 5.39 -17.25 -0.52
CA LEU A 262 5.07 -18.46 0.24
C LEU A 262 5.99 -18.60 1.46
N SER A 263 7.31 -18.38 1.29
CA SER A 263 8.28 -18.48 2.38
C SER A 263 8.01 -17.50 3.53
N ARG A 264 7.41 -16.34 3.21
CA ARG A 264 7.02 -15.30 4.19
C ARG A 264 5.68 -15.56 4.88
N ALA A 265 4.86 -16.50 4.40
CA ALA A 265 3.58 -16.88 4.99
C ALA A 265 3.77 -17.75 6.25
N THR A 266 4.46 -17.21 7.25
CA THR A 266 4.74 -17.86 8.53
C THR A 266 3.54 -17.75 9.49
N PRO A 267 3.38 -18.65 10.47
CA PRO A 267 2.27 -18.60 11.43
C PRO A 267 2.27 -17.33 12.31
N ASN A 268 3.42 -16.70 12.51
CA ASN A 268 3.59 -15.49 13.32
C ASN A 268 3.49 -14.19 12.51
N CYS A 269 3.05 -14.25 11.26
CA CYS A 269 2.91 -13.05 10.43
C CYS A 269 1.77 -12.15 10.94
N PRO A 270 1.95 -10.81 10.92
CA PRO A 270 0.88 -9.86 11.26
C PRO A 270 -0.34 -10.05 10.34
N ASP A 271 -1.54 -9.79 10.86
CA ASP A 271 -2.78 -10.00 10.09
C ASP A 271 -2.83 -9.22 8.77
N ALA A 272 -2.32 -7.99 8.75
CA ALA A 272 -2.23 -7.18 7.54
C ALA A 272 -1.31 -7.81 6.49
N MET A 273 -0.13 -8.28 6.91
CA MET A 273 0.81 -9.00 6.04
C MET A 273 0.19 -10.29 5.52
N LYS A 274 -0.44 -11.07 6.41
CA LYS A 274 -1.09 -12.34 6.06
C LYS A 274 -2.14 -12.15 4.97
N LYS A 275 -3.00 -11.12 5.11
CA LYS A 275 -4.02 -10.77 4.12
C LYS A 275 -3.37 -10.45 2.76
N GLU A 276 -2.32 -9.65 2.73
CA GLU A 276 -1.65 -9.28 1.47
C GLU A 276 -0.91 -10.46 0.83
N LEU A 277 -0.24 -11.29 1.63
CA LEU A 277 0.41 -12.52 1.17
C LEU A 277 -0.60 -13.48 0.53
N LEU A 278 -1.72 -13.74 1.20
CA LEU A 278 -2.77 -14.63 0.68
C LEU A 278 -3.40 -14.08 -0.60
N ARG A 279 -3.62 -12.76 -0.68
CA ARG A 279 -4.10 -12.10 -1.89
C ARG A 279 -3.11 -12.28 -3.04
N SER A 280 -1.83 -12.01 -2.81
CA SER A 280 -0.77 -12.12 -3.81
C SER A 280 -0.53 -13.57 -4.26
N LEU A 281 -0.52 -14.53 -3.33
CA LEU A 281 -0.40 -15.95 -3.66
C LEU A 281 -1.60 -16.45 -4.49
N THR A 282 -2.81 -16.01 -4.15
CA THR A 282 -4.01 -16.34 -4.92
C THR A 282 -3.90 -15.77 -6.34
N GLU A 283 -3.51 -14.51 -6.47
CA GLU A 283 -3.31 -13.84 -7.75
C GLU A 283 -2.30 -14.57 -8.64
N CYS A 284 -1.16 -14.97 -8.08
CA CYS A 284 -0.15 -15.77 -8.78
C CYS A 284 -0.74 -17.07 -9.34
N LEU A 285 -1.50 -17.81 -8.53
CA LEU A 285 -2.12 -19.09 -8.94
C LEU A 285 -3.26 -18.93 -9.95
N THR A 286 -3.95 -17.79 -9.95
CA THR A 286 -5.07 -17.52 -10.87
C THR A 286 -4.63 -16.94 -12.21
N VAL A 287 -3.55 -16.15 -12.22
CA VAL A 287 -3.11 -15.38 -13.40
C VAL A 287 -2.00 -16.10 -14.15
N ASP A 288 -1.05 -16.72 -13.45
CA ASP A 288 0.08 -17.43 -14.07
C ASP A 288 -0.04 -18.94 -13.86
N GLY A 289 -0.27 -19.66 -14.96
CA GLY A 289 -0.43 -21.12 -14.96
C GLY A 289 0.81 -21.87 -14.46
N GLN A 290 2.02 -21.29 -14.56
CA GLN A 290 3.25 -21.87 -14.05
C GLN A 290 3.35 -21.77 -12.53
N SER A 291 2.68 -20.81 -11.89
CA SER A 291 2.67 -20.68 -10.42
C SER A 291 2.17 -21.96 -9.74
N LEU A 292 1.25 -22.68 -10.38
CA LEU A 292 0.70 -23.92 -9.85
C LEU A 292 1.71 -25.08 -9.88
N SER A 293 2.56 -25.16 -10.91
CA SER A 293 3.64 -26.16 -10.96
C SER A 293 4.71 -25.86 -9.92
N VAL A 294 5.10 -24.59 -9.77
CA VAL A 294 6.02 -24.12 -8.72
C VAL A 294 5.44 -24.40 -7.33
N TRP A 295 4.16 -24.13 -7.11
CA TRP A 295 3.49 -24.43 -5.85
C TRP A 295 3.53 -25.93 -5.53
N ARG A 296 3.21 -26.80 -6.49
CA ARG A 296 3.25 -28.26 -6.30
C ARG A 296 4.66 -28.75 -5.92
N GLN A 297 5.70 -28.17 -6.51
CA GLN A 297 7.09 -28.49 -6.17
C GLN A 297 7.49 -28.03 -4.77
N LEU A 298 6.93 -26.90 -4.30
CA LEU A 298 7.22 -26.33 -2.97
C LEU A 298 6.32 -26.89 -1.86
N TYR A 299 5.14 -27.42 -2.20
CA TYR A 299 4.16 -27.95 -1.26
C TYR A 299 4.73 -29.08 -0.39
N THR A 300 5.57 -29.95 -0.97
CA THR A 300 6.24 -31.04 -0.24
C THR A 300 7.25 -30.53 0.78
N LYS A 301 7.80 -29.32 0.60
CA LYS A 301 8.77 -28.67 1.51
C LYS A 301 8.14 -27.70 2.51
N HIS A 302 6.97 -27.10 2.20
CA HIS A 302 6.31 -26.04 2.99
C HIS A 302 4.89 -26.43 3.48
N LEU A 303 4.71 -27.70 3.89
CA LEU A 303 3.44 -28.30 4.33
C LEU A 303 2.73 -27.53 5.45
N SER A 304 3.46 -26.99 6.44
CA SER A 304 2.89 -26.24 7.56
C SER A 304 2.33 -24.87 7.15
N GLN A 305 2.98 -24.19 6.20
CA GLN A 305 2.58 -22.87 5.69
C GLN A 305 1.44 -22.98 4.67
N SER A 306 1.42 -24.03 3.85
CA SER A 306 0.31 -24.31 2.91
C SER A 306 -0.97 -24.75 3.63
N ARG A 307 -0.84 -25.39 4.81
CA ARG A 307 -1.99 -25.82 5.62
C ARG A 307 -2.77 -24.65 6.21
N SER A 308 -2.10 -23.58 6.62
CA SER A 308 -2.77 -22.40 7.21
C SER A 308 -3.56 -21.59 6.17
N SER A 309 -3.06 -21.48 4.93
CA SER A 309 -3.76 -20.83 3.82
C SER A 309 -4.97 -21.65 3.36
N LEU A 310 -4.85 -22.98 3.30
CA LEU A 310 -5.95 -23.88 3.00
C LEU A 310 -7.01 -23.93 4.11
N GLN A 311 -6.62 -24.00 5.39
CA GLN A 311 -7.57 -23.95 6.51
C GLN A 311 -8.35 -22.64 6.54
N GLN A 312 -7.69 -21.51 6.28
CA GLN A 312 -8.38 -20.21 6.23
C GLN A 312 -9.29 -20.08 5.01
N LYS A 313 -8.96 -20.71 3.86
CA LYS A 313 -9.84 -20.74 2.69
C LYS A 313 -11.04 -21.67 2.90
N MET A 314 -10.86 -22.78 3.63
CA MET A 314 -11.95 -23.64 4.10
C MET A 314 -12.84 -22.93 5.14
N GLN A 315 -12.29 -22.00 5.94
CA GLN A 315 -13.05 -21.19 6.90
C GLN A 315 -13.65 -19.92 6.28
N GLY A 316 -13.05 -19.38 5.21
CA GLY A 316 -13.35 -18.04 4.68
C GLY A 316 -14.46 -17.98 3.62
N ARG A 317 -14.91 -19.11 3.08
CA ARG A 317 -16.16 -19.24 2.33
C ARG A 317 -16.67 -20.66 2.54
N GLY A 318 -17.48 -20.85 3.59
CA GLY A 318 -18.20 -22.10 3.78
C GLY A 318 -19.08 -22.36 2.56
N TYR A 319 -18.68 -23.31 1.71
CA TYR A 319 -19.62 -23.95 0.80
C TYR A 319 -20.77 -24.47 1.67
N PRO A 320 -22.03 -24.11 1.41
CA PRO A 320 -23.11 -24.34 2.35
C PRO A 320 -23.49 -25.82 2.31
N TRP A 321 -22.69 -26.66 2.95
CA TRP A 321 -22.90 -28.10 3.07
C TRP A 321 -24.30 -28.41 3.60
N TRP A 322 -24.80 -27.56 4.48
CA TRP A 322 -26.20 -27.57 4.92
C TRP A 322 -27.21 -27.49 3.75
N ARG A 323 -27.00 -26.61 2.76
CA ARG A 323 -27.90 -26.49 1.59
C ARG A 323 -27.81 -27.71 0.67
N VAL A 324 -26.61 -28.27 0.49
CA VAL A 324 -26.43 -29.51 -0.31
C VAL A 324 -27.06 -30.70 0.41
N LEU A 325 -26.89 -30.79 1.73
CA LEU A 325 -27.56 -31.79 2.57
C LEU A 325 -29.08 -31.66 2.47
N MET A 326 -29.64 -30.45 2.63
CA MET A 326 -31.08 -30.21 2.48
C MET A 326 -31.59 -30.60 1.09
N MET A 327 -30.87 -30.23 0.02
CA MET A 327 -31.25 -30.63 -1.34
C MET A 327 -31.22 -32.16 -1.50
N SER A 328 -30.17 -32.83 -1.01
CA SER A 328 -30.09 -34.30 -1.06
C SER A 328 -31.24 -34.98 -0.30
N LEU A 329 -31.62 -34.45 0.86
CA LEU A 329 -32.76 -34.96 1.63
C LEU A 329 -34.08 -34.75 0.90
N VAL A 330 -34.29 -33.59 0.27
CA VAL A 330 -35.49 -33.32 -0.55
C VAL A 330 -35.56 -34.27 -1.75
N PHE A 331 -34.43 -34.56 -2.41
CA PHE A 331 -34.38 -35.53 -3.50
C PHE A 331 -34.67 -36.94 -3.03
N VAL A 332 -34.09 -37.39 -1.91
CA VAL A 332 -34.37 -38.71 -1.33
C VAL A 332 -35.84 -38.82 -0.91
N ALA A 333 -36.38 -37.81 -0.23
CA ALA A 333 -37.79 -37.77 0.16
C ALA A 333 -38.73 -37.75 -1.06
N GLY A 334 -38.37 -37.01 -2.11
CA GLY A 334 -39.10 -36.99 -3.38
C GLY A 334 -39.06 -38.33 -4.10
N PHE A 335 -37.93 -39.04 -4.07
CA PHE A 335 -37.78 -40.37 -4.63
C PHE A 335 -38.65 -41.39 -3.89
N ILE A 336 -38.64 -41.35 -2.55
CA ILE A 336 -39.50 -42.20 -1.70
C ILE A 336 -40.98 -41.90 -1.96
N ALA A 337 -41.37 -40.62 -2.03
CA ALA A 337 -42.75 -40.22 -2.30
C ALA A 337 -43.22 -40.65 -3.70
N HIS A 338 -42.33 -40.60 -4.71
CA HIS A 338 -42.63 -41.07 -6.06
C HIS A 338 -42.78 -42.60 -6.10
N ASP A 339 -41.88 -43.34 -5.44
CA ASP A 339 -41.90 -44.80 -5.34
C ASP A 339 -43.20 -45.28 -4.67
N VAL A 340 -43.56 -44.70 -3.52
CA VAL A 340 -44.80 -45.02 -2.77
C VAL A 340 -46.05 -44.67 -3.58
N ARG A 341 -46.04 -43.55 -4.33
CA ARG A 341 -47.16 -43.16 -5.18
C ARG A 341 -47.31 -44.07 -6.40
N SER A 342 -46.21 -44.61 -6.92
CA SER A 342 -46.22 -45.52 -8.08
C SER A 342 -46.67 -46.94 -7.72
N GLN A 343 -46.40 -47.40 -6.49
CA GLN A 343 -46.69 -48.78 -6.05
C GLN A 343 -47.90 -48.90 -5.11
N GLY A 344 -48.51 -47.79 -4.68
CA GLY A 344 -49.81 -47.78 -4.00
C GLY A 344 -49.81 -48.20 -2.52
N SER A 345 -48.71 -48.76 -2.00
CA SER A 345 -48.54 -49.15 -0.59
C SER A 345 -47.08 -49.04 -0.15
N PHE A 346 -46.82 -48.60 1.08
CA PHE A 346 -45.46 -48.50 1.64
C PHE A 346 -44.83 -49.87 1.89
N ALA A 347 -45.65 -50.90 2.14
CA ALA A 347 -45.21 -52.26 2.46
C ALA A 347 -44.67 -53.02 1.24
N ASP A 348 -45.08 -52.65 0.02
CA ASP A 348 -44.66 -53.32 -1.22
C ASP A 348 -43.54 -52.57 -1.96
N SER A 349 -43.10 -51.41 -1.43
CA SER A 349 -42.13 -50.54 -2.10
C SER A 349 -40.70 -51.09 -2.07
N THR A 350 -39.97 -50.90 -3.18
CA THR A 350 -38.54 -51.24 -3.33
C THR A 350 -37.68 -50.60 -2.23
N THR A 351 -38.07 -49.40 -1.78
CA THR A 351 -37.40 -48.68 -0.68
C THR A 351 -37.53 -49.42 0.67
N ALA A 352 -38.70 -49.97 0.99
CA ALA A 352 -38.90 -50.75 2.23
C ALA A 352 -38.05 -52.03 2.25
N LEU A 353 -37.93 -52.71 1.10
CA LEU A 353 -37.13 -53.93 0.96
C LEU A 353 -35.62 -53.68 1.12
N TYR A 354 -35.12 -52.51 0.66
CA TYR A 354 -33.73 -52.08 0.88
C TYR A 354 -33.47 -51.59 2.32
N LEU A 355 -34.45 -50.94 2.95
CA LEU A 355 -34.37 -50.50 4.36
C LEU A 355 -34.34 -51.69 5.32
N GLU A 356 -35.06 -52.76 5.01
CA GLU A 356 -35.05 -54.01 5.78
C GLU A 356 -33.73 -54.79 5.59
N ARG A 357 -33.23 -54.89 4.35
CA ARG A 357 -31.93 -55.54 4.06
C ARG A 357 -30.71 -54.80 4.61
N SER A 358 -30.78 -53.49 4.81
CA SER A 358 -29.68 -52.67 5.31
C SER A 358 -29.61 -52.58 6.83
N GLY A 359 -30.59 -53.13 7.56
CA GLY A 359 -30.63 -53.09 9.03
C GLY A 359 -30.88 -51.68 9.61
N VAL A 360 -31.15 -50.69 8.76
CA VAL A 360 -31.36 -49.28 9.17
C VAL A 360 -32.64 -49.13 9.99
N THR A 361 -33.65 -49.97 9.77
CA THR A 361 -34.90 -49.99 10.54
C THR A 361 -34.67 -50.35 12.01
N ALA A 362 -33.82 -51.34 12.29
CA ALA A 362 -33.47 -51.75 13.65
C ALA A 362 -32.67 -50.66 14.38
N VAL A 363 -31.71 -50.03 13.70
CA VAL A 363 -30.92 -48.92 14.26
C VAL A 363 -31.80 -47.68 14.49
N SER A 364 -32.74 -47.41 13.58
CA SER A 364 -33.72 -46.33 13.70
C SER A 364 -34.63 -46.51 14.92
N GLN A 365 -35.20 -47.71 15.12
CA GLN A 365 -36.02 -48.01 16.29
C GLN A 365 -35.22 -47.93 17.60
N GLN A 366 -33.97 -48.38 17.59
CA GLN A 366 -33.09 -48.29 18.76
C GLN A 366 -32.64 -46.84 19.05
N ALA A 367 -32.48 -46.01 18.03
CA ALA A 367 -32.22 -44.59 18.19
C ALA A 367 -33.47 -43.86 18.71
N TRP A 368 -34.65 -44.21 18.19
CA TRP A 368 -35.93 -43.62 18.60
C TRP A 368 -36.25 -43.92 20.06
N SER A 369 -35.97 -45.12 20.55
CA SER A 369 -36.16 -45.48 21.97
C SER A 369 -35.21 -44.74 22.91
N LYS A 370 -33.99 -44.44 22.47
CA LYS A 370 -33.03 -43.62 23.24
C LYS A 370 -33.43 -42.15 23.26
N VAL A 371 -33.88 -41.61 22.12
CA VAL A 371 -34.33 -40.22 22.00
C VAL A 371 -35.60 -39.99 22.81
N SER A 372 -36.56 -40.92 22.77
CA SER A 372 -37.79 -40.81 23.57
C SER A 372 -37.50 -40.89 25.06
N HIS A 373 -36.58 -41.76 25.48
CA HIS A 373 -36.17 -41.87 26.89
C HIS A 373 -35.46 -40.61 27.39
N CYS A 374 -34.53 -40.05 26.59
CA CYS A 374 -33.83 -38.82 26.93
C CYS A 374 -34.78 -37.61 26.93
N GLY A 375 -35.75 -37.58 25.99
CA GLY A 375 -36.80 -36.57 25.95
C GLY A 375 -37.71 -36.61 27.20
N GLN A 376 -38.12 -37.80 27.64
CA GLN A 376 -38.89 -37.96 28.88
C GLN A 376 -38.10 -37.52 30.11
N GLN A 377 -36.81 -37.84 30.21
CA GLN A 377 -35.94 -37.37 31.28
C GLN A 377 -35.74 -35.84 31.26
N GLY A 378 -35.65 -35.24 30.07
CA GLY A 378 -35.57 -33.78 29.91
C GLY A 378 -36.85 -33.08 30.36
N VAL A 379 -38.02 -33.64 30.05
CA VAL A 379 -39.32 -33.09 30.46
C VAL A 379 -39.52 -33.23 31.97
N SER A 380 -39.16 -34.37 32.58
CA SER A 380 -39.26 -34.55 34.03
C SER A 380 -38.33 -33.60 34.79
N TRP A 381 -37.09 -33.43 34.31
CA TRP A 381 -36.14 -32.46 34.89
C TRP A 381 -36.62 -31.02 34.75
N LEU A 382 -37.23 -30.66 33.61
CA LEU A 382 -37.83 -29.35 33.40
C LEU A 382 -39.01 -29.13 34.36
N LEU A 383 -39.93 -30.08 34.50
CA LEU A 383 -41.08 -29.94 35.41
C LEU A 383 -40.66 -29.76 36.88
N GLU A 384 -39.58 -30.42 37.28
CA GLU A 384 -39.05 -30.36 38.66
C GLU A 384 -38.30 -29.04 38.93
N ASN A 385 -37.57 -28.51 37.95
CA ASN A 385 -36.75 -27.31 38.11
C ASN A 385 -37.44 -26.00 37.71
N THR A 386 -38.49 -26.05 36.87
CA THR A 386 -39.25 -24.86 36.44
C THR A 386 -39.77 -24.00 37.60
N PRO A 387 -40.39 -24.54 38.68
CA PRO A 387 -40.87 -23.70 39.77
C PRO A 387 -39.75 -22.99 40.56
N TYR A 388 -38.56 -23.60 40.66
CA TYR A 388 -37.41 -22.99 41.33
C TYR A 388 -36.77 -21.85 40.54
N TYR A 389 -36.63 -21.99 39.22
CA TYR A 389 -36.09 -20.93 38.38
C TYR A 389 -37.10 -19.80 38.12
N TYR A 390 -38.40 -20.13 38.09
CA TYR A 390 -39.46 -19.13 37.93
C TYR A 390 -39.60 -18.21 39.15
N SER A 391 -39.51 -18.75 40.38
CA SER A 391 -39.54 -17.92 41.61
C SER A 391 -38.34 -16.98 41.71
N ARG A 392 -37.13 -17.46 41.36
CA ARG A 392 -35.91 -16.65 41.35
C ARG A 392 -35.93 -15.54 40.29
N ALA A 393 -36.52 -15.83 39.13
CA ALA A 393 -36.72 -14.82 38.07
C ALA A 393 -37.73 -13.75 38.50
N LEU A 394 -38.80 -14.13 39.21
CA LEU A 394 -39.79 -13.21 39.77
C LEU A 394 -39.20 -12.32 40.87
N GLU A 395 -38.37 -12.85 41.76
CA GLU A 395 -37.68 -12.05 42.78
C GLU A 395 -36.68 -11.06 42.18
N ALA A 396 -35.95 -11.46 41.13
CA ALA A 396 -34.97 -10.58 40.46
C ALA A 396 -35.63 -9.51 39.57
N ALA A 397 -36.75 -9.83 38.92
CA ALA A 397 -37.43 -8.92 38.00
C ALA A 397 -38.51 -8.05 38.67
N GLY A 398 -39.00 -8.42 39.86
CA GLY A 398 -39.98 -7.68 40.64
C GLY A 398 -39.66 -6.19 40.84
N PRO A 399 -38.48 -5.80 41.34
CA PRO A 399 -38.14 -4.39 41.55
C PRO A 399 -38.01 -3.61 40.24
N LEU A 400 -37.62 -4.26 39.14
CA LEU A 400 -37.50 -3.64 37.82
C LEU A 400 -38.88 -3.37 37.19
N LEU A 401 -39.84 -4.27 37.41
CA LEU A 401 -41.22 -4.14 36.96
C LEU A 401 -41.97 -3.04 37.74
N GLU A 402 -41.73 -2.93 39.05
CA GLU A 402 -42.29 -1.85 39.88
C GLU A 402 -41.72 -0.47 39.48
N ASP A 403 -40.39 -0.35 39.27
CA ASP A 403 -39.75 0.91 38.82
C ASP A 403 -40.23 1.32 37.42
N THR A 404 -40.31 0.38 36.48
CA THR A 404 -40.81 0.67 35.12
C THR A 404 -42.28 1.07 35.13
N ARG A 405 -43.11 0.43 35.96
CA ARG A 405 -44.52 0.82 36.13
C ARG A 405 -44.63 2.23 36.66
N GLY A 406 -43.91 2.58 37.74
CA GLY A 406 -43.89 3.91 38.33
C GLY A 406 -43.45 5.01 37.36
N ARG A 407 -42.40 4.76 36.58
CA ARG A 407 -41.91 5.69 35.55
C ARG A 407 -42.92 5.94 34.43
N ILE A 408 -43.68 4.91 34.04
CA ILE A 408 -44.73 5.03 33.01
C ILE A 408 -45.90 5.85 33.54
N THR A 409 -46.35 5.61 34.77
CA THR A 409 -47.43 6.42 35.37
C THR A 409 -47.03 7.88 35.53
N GLN A 410 -45.79 8.15 35.95
CA GLN A 410 -45.28 9.53 36.07
C GLN A 410 -45.20 10.24 34.71
N LYS A 411 -44.63 9.60 33.69
CA LYS A 411 -44.57 10.20 32.34
C LYS A 411 -45.95 10.42 31.72
N SER A 412 -46.90 9.53 31.97
CA SER A 412 -48.26 9.68 31.46
C SER A 412 -49.01 10.86 32.09
N SER A 413 -48.76 11.15 33.37
CA SER A 413 -49.35 12.28 34.08
C SER A 413 -48.72 13.61 33.66
N GLU A 414 -47.39 13.65 33.46
CA GLU A 414 -46.70 14.81 32.89
C GLU A 414 -47.21 15.13 31.47
N LEU A 415 -47.41 14.12 30.63
CA LEU A 415 -47.97 14.29 29.28
C LEU A 415 -49.42 14.78 29.28
N LEU A 416 -50.25 14.29 30.19
CA LEU A 416 -51.65 14.74 30.31
C LEU A 416 -51.75 16.20 30.79
N LEU A 417 -50.91 16.61 31.75
CA LEU A 417 -50.82 18.00 32.19
C LEU A 417 -50.35 18.91 31.07
N TRP A 418 -49.28 18.53 30.36
CA TRP A 418 -48.79 19.29 29.21
C TRP A 418 -49.85 19.42 28.11
N LEU A 419 -50.60 18.34 27.83
CA LEU A 419 -51.70 18.38 26.87
C LEU A 419 -52.83 19.30 27.33
N GLN A 420 -53.21 19.28 28.61
CA GLN A 420 -54.24 20.19 29.14
C GLN A 420 -53.84 21.67 29.05
N GLU A 421 -52.57 22.00 29.29
CA GLU A 421 -52.10 23.38 29.22
C GLU A 421 -51.95 23.89 27.77
N ASN A 422 -51.49 23.03 26.86
CA ASN A 422 -51.16 23.46 25.49
C ASN A 422 -52.33 23.34 24.51
N LEU A 423 -53.31 22.47 24.77
CA LEU A 423 -54.47 22.29 23.88
C LEU A 423 -55.32 23.57 23.68
N PRO A 424 -55.63 24.39 24.70
CA PRO A 424 -56.36 25.64 24.48
C PRO A 424 -55.55 26.66 23.67
N LEU A 425 -54.23 26.75 23.88
CA LEU A 425 -53.34 27.62 23.10
C LEU A 425 -53.25 27.20 21.63
N LEU A 426 -53.25 25.89 21.37
CA LEU A 426 -53.22 25.32 20.03
C LEU A 426 -54.55 25.54 19.31
N ILE A 427 -55.68 25.42 20.03
CA ILE A 427 -57.02 25.75 19.50
C ILE A 427 -57.12 27.24 19.17
N GLU A 428 -56.56 28.12 19.99
CA GLU A 428 -56.56 29.57 19.74
C GLU A 428 -55.66 29.96 18.56
N TRP A 429 -54.51 29.29 18.40
CA TRP A 429 -53.60 29.46 17.26
C TRP A 429 -54.22 29.01 15.93
N VAL A 430 -54.98 27.91 15.92
CA VAL A 430 -55.68 27.40 14.72
C VAL A 430 -56.89 28.28 14.34
N ARG A 431 -57.38 29.13 15.26
CA ARG A 431 -58.52 30.03 15.05
C ARG A 431 -58.14 31.46 14.64
N ARG A 432 -56.85 31.80 14.61
CA ARG A 432 -56.30 33.00 13.96
C ARG A 432 -55.79 32.64 12.56
#